data_AF-A0A6V8QVU8-F1
#
_entry.id   AF-A0A6V8QVU8-F1
#
_cell.length_a   1.000
_cell.length_b   1.000
_cell.length_c   1.000
_cell.angle_alpha   90.00
_cell.angle_beta   90.00
_cell.angle_gamma   90.00
#
_symmetry.space_group_name_H-M   'P 1'
#
loop_
_entity.id
_entity.type
_entity.pdbx_description
1 polymer ?
#
loop_
_entity_poly.entity_id
_entity_poly.type
_entity_poly.pdbx_seq_one_letter_code
_entity_poly.pdbx_strand_id
1 'polypeptide(L)'
;MAVPPKFAGHKLEFAPPTASSSSVPRATHTFELYLDYCCPFSAKIFKTLTSQVFPAIRENSVWANSLTVVFRQQVQPWHPSSTLMHETGLAVLRLAPEKFWAFSGELFAVQTHFFDISVVGETRNQTYRRLAKVAAKVGVNEDEVFKLLAIPEKAGEDGSLNNGNAVTNDLKVVTKMNRLVGVHVTPTVVLDGVVQDTSSGWTLDQWKEFFTKNIGKTPFSPFTSLSSPSGLISRQNLLRARYLPPIESRCLFRRCYAQLPKKPISKPNLSAAEQAKQQAKAAAANVGSKHYDIAERLLIYHAGTGRITFLAMVKVTTLFLGAFFTFVVVPGYIKAEKPEWETVGVALCGLIPLIFVAYTTSPFVTHIYIHLPPAARTSRPVLERFIHGALPPSTELTLTTMSAIAKPRYSTMQAGHLRPAKRRFGIVNYVRDAEDAMVENETRKWYNLRAMTKFGVQEVRTDKKKVKAKKSKDLTEAWIWDALKDKIEKRAAVNSNKAL
;
A
#
# COMPACT_ATOMS: atom_id res chain seq x y z
N MET A 1 -14.81 -6.03 -10.85
CA MET A 1 -14.29 -7.42 -10.86
C MET A 1 -15.43 -8.41 -11.03
N ALA A 2 -15.20 -9.53 -11.73
CA ALA A 2 -16.22 -10.55 -11.95
C ALA A 2 -16.76 -11.15 -10.64
N VAL A 3 -18.05 -11.49 -10.61
CA VAL A 3 -18.70 -12.28 -9.55
C VAL A 3 -19.08 -13.63 -10.18
N PRO A 4 -18.50 -14.75 -9.71
CA PRO A 4 -18.90 -16.07 -10.19
C PRO A 4 -20.40 -16.30 -10.05
N PRO A 5 -21.07 -17.01 -10.97
CA PRO A 5 -22.52 -17.23 -10.91
C PRO A 5 -23.01 -17.80 -9.58
N LYS A 6 -22.24 -18.72 -8.97
CA LYS A 6 -22.55 -19.28 -7.64
C LYS A 6 -22.59 -18.26 -6.50
N PHE A 7 -22.06 -17.06 -6.72
CA PHE A 7 -22.04 -15.95 -5.76
C PHE A 7 -22.89 -14.77 -6.22
N ALA A 8 -23.83 -14.97 -7.15
CA ALA A 8 -24.62 -13.91 -7.75
C ALA A 8 -25.37 -13.04 -6.71
N GLY A 9 -25.82 -13.61 -5.59
CA GLY A 9 -26.46 -12.84 -4.51
C GLY A 9 -25.57 -11.81 -3.81
N HIS A 10 -24.24 -11.83 -4.02
CA HIS A 10 -23.35 -10.72 -3.61
C HIS A 10 -23.59 -9.45 -4.44
N LYS A 11 -24.14 -9.58 -5.65
CA LYS A 11 -24.46 -8.47 -6.54
C LYS A 11 -25.80 -7.86 -6.15
N LEU A 12 -25.86 -6.53 -6.13
CA LEU A 12 -27.10 -5.75 -5.98
C LEU A 12 -27.20 -4.78 -7.15
N GLU A 13 -28.34 -4.83 -7.82
CA GLU A 13 -28.73 -3.91 -8.89
C GLU A 13 -29.92 -3.06 -8.41
N PHE A 14 -29.97 -1.80 -8.86
CA PHE A 14 -30.99 -0.86 -8.43
C PHE A 14 -32.09 -0.65 -9.46
N ALA A 15 -31.82 -0.99 -10.72
CA ALA A 15 -32.77 -0.95 -11.83
C ALA A 15 -32.63 -2.22 -12.69
N PRO A 16 -33.72 -2.69 -13.32
CA PRO A 16 -33.66 -3.80 -14.25
C PRO A 16 -32.77 -3.45 -15.46
N PRO A 17 -32.17 -4.45 -16.13
CA PRO A 17 -31.41 -4.22 -17.35
C PRO A 17 -32.31 -3.56 -18.41
N THR A 18 -31.98 -2.34 -18.83
CA THR A 18 -32.64 -1.70 -19.96
C THR A 18 -32.11 -2.31 -21.26
N ALA A 19 -33.01 -2.72 -22.16
CA ALA A 19 -32.64 -3.24 -23.47
C ALA A 19 -31.82 -2.19 -24.23
N SER A 20 -30.62 -2.58 -24.69
CA SER A 20 -29.74 -1.72 -25.46
C SER A 20 -29.87 -2.09 -26.93
N SER A 21 -30.18 -1.10 -27.79
CA SER A 21 -30.10 -1.24 -29.25
C SER A 21 -28.67 -1.14 -29.80
N SER A 22 -27.69 -0.85 -28.93
CA SER A 22 -26.29 -0.75 -29.30
C SER A 22 -25.63 -2.12 -29.43
N SER A 23 -24.75 -2.26 -30.42
CA SER A 23 -23.87 -3.43 -30.60
C SER A 23 -22.82 -3.60 -29.50
N VAL A 24 -22.63 -2.58 -28.65
CA VAL A 24 -21.75 -2.64 -27.48
C VAL A 24 -22.53 -3.20 -26.28
N PRO A 25 -22.05 -4.29 -25.63
CA PRO A 25 -22.67 -4.80 -24.43
C PRO A 25 -22.78 -3.73 -23.34
N ARG A 26 -23.95 -3.61 -22.74
CA ARG A 26 -24.17 -2.69 -21.62
C ARG A 26 -23.19 -3.02 -20.48
N ALA A 27 -22.50 -2.00 -19.98
CA ALA A 27 -21.66 -2.09 -18.79
C ALA A 27 -22.16 -1.11 -17.73
N THR A 28 -22.16 -1.55 -16.48
CA THR A 28 -22.41 -0.71 -15.30
C THR A 28 -21.10 -0.45 -14.56
N HIS A 29 -21.03 0.69 -13.88
CA HIS A 29 -19.99 0.92 -12.88
C HIS A 29 -20.13 -0.12 -11.77
N THR A 30 -19.01 -0.72 -11.37
CA THR A 30 -18.96 -1.73 -10.31
C THR A 30 -18.43 -1.12 -9.03
N PHE A 31 -19.30 -1.00 -8.03
CA PHE A 31 -18.99 -0.51 -6.69
C PHE A 31 -18.86 -1.69 -5.72
N GLU A 32 -17.64 -2.08 -5.39
CA GLU A 32 -17.34 -3.24 -4.54
C GLU A 32 -17.07 -2.81 -3.11
N LEU A 33 -17.75 -3.46 -2.17
CA LEU A 33 -17.69 -3.23 -0.73
C LEU A 33 -16.99 -4.39 -0.05
N TYR A 34 -15.74 -4.21 0.35
CA TYR A 34 -14.99 -5.20 1.12
C TYR A 34 -15.28 -5.01 2.60
N LEU A 35 -16.06 -5.94 3.16
CA LEU A 35 -16.62 -5.84 4.51
C LEU A 35 -16.31 -7.11 5.30
N ASP A 36 -15.96 -6.93 6.57
CA ASP A 36 -15.85 -8.00 7.55
C ASP A 36 -17.06 -7.96 8.47
N TYR A 37 -17.76 -9.10 8.63
CA TYR A 37 -18.91 -9.18 9.52
C TYR A 37 -18.60 -8.94 10.99
N CYS A 38 -17.34 -9.05 11.43
CA CYS A 38 -16.91 -8.77 12.81
C CYS A 38 -16.28 -7.38 12.98
N CYS A 39 -16.14 -6.58 11.92
CA CYS A 39 -15.59 -5.23 12.02
C CYS A 39 -16.70 -4.19 12.33
N PRO A 40 -16.56 -3.37 13.39
CA PRO A 40 -17.56 -2.34 13.72
C PRO A 40 -17.65 -1.23 12.65
N PHE A 41 -16.55 -0.91 11.98
CA PHE A 41 -16.54 0.07 10.88
C PHE A 41 -17.25 -0.47 9.63
N SER A 42 -17.18 -1.79 9.39
CA SER A 42 -17.95 -2.44 8.32
C SER A 42 -19.45 -2.40 8.61
N ALA A 43 -19.86 -2.64 9.86
CA ALA A 43 -21.26 -2.49 10.27
C ALA A 43 -21.75 -1.04 10.06
N LYS A 44 -20.94 -0.05 10.46
CA LYS A 44 -21.27 1.37 10.32
C LYS A 44 -21.48 1.77 8.86
N ILE A 45 -20.54 1.46 7.96
CA ILE A 45 -20.68 1.82 6.54
C ILE A 45 -21.85 1.06 5.89
N PHE A 46 -22.04 -0.22 6.23
CA PHE A 46 -23.11 -1.03 5.67
C PHE A 46 -24.49 -0.45 6.05
N LYS A 47 -24.67 -0.06 7.31
CA LYS A 47 -25.90 0.59 7.80
C LYS A 47 -26.19 1.87 7.02
N THR A 48 -25.23 2.79 6.94
CA THR A 48 -25.41 4.05 6.19
C THR A 48 -25.76 3.79 4.72
N LEU A 49 -25.05 2.86 4.09
CA LEU A 49 -25.27 2.54 2.68
C LEU A 49 -26.67 1.96 2.46
N THR A 50 -27.08 0.97 3.24
CA THR A 50 -28.37 0.31 3.02
C THR A 50 -29.57 1.14 3.46
N SER A 51 -29.45 1.92 4.53
CA SER A 51 -30.58 2.67 5.10
C SER A 51 -30.77 4.06 4.50
N GLN A 52 -29.74 4.68 3.90
CA GLN A 52 -29.82 6.05 3.39
C GLN A 52 -29.39 6.15 1.92
N VAL A 53 -28.21 5.60 1.59
CA VAL A 53 -27.59 5.81 0.27
C VAL A 53 -28.26 4.99 -0.82
N PHE A 54 -28.57 3.72 -0.56
CA PHE A 54 -29.22 2.83 -1.52
C PHE A 54 -30.63 3.32 -1.89
N PRO A 55 -31.48 3.79 -0.94
CA PRO A 55 -32.70 4.52 -1.27
C PRO A 55 -32.46 5.71 -2.18
N ALA A 56 -31.50 6.59 -1.85
CA ALA A 56 -31.17 7.75 -2.68
C ALA A 56 -30.65 7.37 -4.08
N ILE A 57 -29.96 6.24 -4.22
CA ILE A 57 -29.56 5.70 -5.53
C ILE A 57 -30.78 5.25 -6.33
N ARG A 58 -31.76 4.59 -5.69
CA ARG A 58 -33.00 4.17 -6.38
C ARG A 58 -33.83 5.36 -6.86
N GLU A 59 -33.84 6.45 -6.12
CA GLU A 59 -34.52 7.71 -6.50
C GLU A 59 -33.84 8.42 -7.68
N ASN A 60 -32.53 8.22 -7.87
CA ASN A 60 -31.79 8.81 -8.98
C ASN A 60 -31.65 7.81 -10.14
N SER A 61 -32.47 7.96 -11.17
CA SER A 61 -32.50 7.04 -12.32
C SER A 61 -31.16 6.91 -13.06
N VAL A 62 -30.32 7.96 -13.06
CA VAL A 62 -28.98 7.91 -13.68
C VAL A 62 -28.09 6.94 -12.92
N TRP A 63 -28.07 7.03 -11.58
CA TRP A 63 -27.28 6.14 -10.74
C TRP A 63 -27.86 4.73 -10.73
N ALA A 64 -29.17 4.60 -10.57
CA ALA A 64 -29.85 3.30 -10.48
C ALA A 64 -29.59 2.42 -11.71
N ASN A 65 -29.60 3.02 -12.90
CA ASN A 65 -29.34 2.32 -14.16
C ASN A 65 -27.85 2.03 -14.38
N SER A 66 -26.95 2.86 -13.86
CA SER A 66 -25.53 2.81 -14.21
C SER A 66 -24.66 2.10 -13.17
N LEU A 67 -25.21 1.73 -12.02
CA LEU A 67 -24.45 1.21 -10.89
C LEU A 67 -24.84 -0.22 -10.53
N THR A 68 -23.82 -1.04 -10.32
CA THR A 68 -23.92 -2.34 -9.66
C THR A 68 -23.09 -2.31 -8.39
N VAL A 69 -23.67 -2.77 -7.29
CA VAL A 69 -22.95 -2.94 -6.02
C VAL A 69 -22.58 -4.40 -5.82
N VAL A 70 -21.40 -4.68 -5.29
CA VAL A 70 -20.95 -6.04 -4.95
C VAL A 70 -20.47 -6.10 -3.51
N PHE A 71 -21.09 -6.94 -2.69
CA PHE A 71 -20.57 -7.27 -1.37
C PHE A 71 -19.39 -8.24 -1.49
N ARG A 72 -18.23 -7.87 -0.96
CA ARG A 72 -17.03 -8.71 -0.89
C ARG A 72 -16.77 -9.08 0.56
N GLN A 73 -16.97 -10.36 0.86
CA GLN A 73 -16.70 -10.93 2.18
C GLN A 73 -15.20 -10.93 2.47
N GLN A 74 -14.72 -10.04 3.34
CA GLN A 74 -13.32 -9.83 3.67
C GLN A 74 -13.06 -10.25 5.12
N VAL A 75 -12.70 -11.52 5.33
CA VAL A 75 -12.38 -12.06 6.66
C VAL A 75 -11.10 -11.42 7.20
N GLN A 76 -11.15 -10.85 8.41
CA GLN A 76 -9.95 -10.40 9.11
C GLN A 76 -9.49 -11.43 10.15
N PRO A 77 -8.23 -11.93 10.06
CA PRO A 77 -7.75 -12.99 10.95
C PRO A 77 -7.67 -12.64 12.44
N TRP A 78 -7.62 -11.35 12.78
CA TRP A 78 -7.62 -10.88 14.18
C TRP A 78 -9.03 -10.74 14.77
N HIS A 79 -10.08 -11.06 14.00
CA HIS A 79 -11.43 -11.27 14.50
C HIS A 79 -11.74 -12.78 14.44
N PRO A 80 -11.44 -13.57 15.49
CA PRO A 80 -11.51 -15.04 15.44
C PRO A 80 -12.85 -15.60 14.96
N SER A 81 -13.96 -14.96 15.33
CA SER A 81 -15.32 -15.37 14.95
C SER A 81 -15.72 -14.95 13.52
N SER A 82 -14.98 -14.04 12.88
CA SER A 82 -15.28 -13.52 11.53
C SER A 82 -15.44 -14.63 10.50
N THR A 83 -14.56 -15.65 10.55
CA THR A 83 -14.65 -16.82 9.67
C THR A 83 -16.01 -17.51 9.76
N LEU A 84 -16.54 -17.69 10.97
CA LEU A 84 -17.82 -18.37 11.23
C LEU A 84 -18.99 -17.54 10.67
N MET A 85 -18.93 -16.22 10.89
CA MET A 85 -19.91 -15.26 10.39
C MET A 85 -19.95 -15.23 8.85
N HIS A 86 -18.79 -15.25 8.19
CA HIS A 86 -18.66 -15.27 6.74
C HIS A 86 -19.12 -16.61 6.12
N GLU A 87 -18.77 -17.74 6.74
CA GLU A 87 -19.29 -19.05 6.31
C GLU A 87 -20.81 -19.10 6.39
N THR A 88 -21.42 -18.51 7.43
CA THR A 88 -22.88 -18.41 7.53
C THR A 88 -23.47 -17.58 6.38
N GLY A 89 -22.85 -16.45 6.02
CA GLY A 89 -23.25 -15.66 4.86
C GLY A 89 -23.16 -16.44 3.54
N LEU A 90 -22.17 -17.33 3.40
CA LEU A 90 -22.06 -18.22 2.23
C LEU A 90 -23.08 -19.37 2.25
N ALA A 91 -23.43 -19.89 3.43
CA ALA A 91 -24.50 -20.89 3.57
C ALA A 91 -25.86 -20.30 3.17
N VAL A 92 -26.18 -19.09 3.63
CA VAL A 92 -27.38 -18.35 3.20
C VAL A 92 -27.36 -18.11 1.70
N LEU A 93 -26.22 -17.70 1.14
CA LEU A 93 -26.08 -17.47 -0.30
C LEU A 93 -26.33 -18.73 -1.15
N ARG A 94 -25.98 -19.92 -0.64
CA ARG A 94 -26.26 -21.20 -1.32
C ARG A 94 -27.74 -21.57 -1.27
N LEU A 95 -28.40 -21.35 -0.12
CA LEU A 95 -29.78 -21.78 0.10
C LEU A 95 -30.81 -20.79 -0.45
N ALA A 96 -30.53 -19.49 -0.31
CA ALA A 96 -31.45 -18.39 -0.61
C ALA A 96 -30.65 -17.14 -1.01
N PRO A 97 -30.05 -17.09 -2.22
CA PRO A 97 -29.17 -16.00 -2.65
C PRO A 97 -29.84 -14.61 -2.59
N GLU A 98 -31.15 -14.54 -2.81
CA GLU A 98 -31.96 -13.31 -2.71
C GLU A 98 -32.07 -12.77 -1.27
N LYS A 99 -31.84 -13.61 -0.26
CA LYS A 99 -31.86 -13.23 1.16
C LYS A 99 -30.50 -12.75 1.68
N PHE A 100 -29.42 -12.86 0.90
CA PHE A 100 -28.06 -12.55 1.34
C PHE A 100 -27.90 -11.14 1.93
N TRP A 101 -28.47 -10.11 1.28
CA TRP A 101 -28.36 -8.72 1.73
C TRP A 101 -29.18 -8.46 2.99
N ALA A 102 -30.39 -9.03 3.08
CA ALA A 102 -31.22 -8.95 4.28
C ALA A 102 -30.52 -9.65 5.47
N PHE A 103 -29.99 -10.85 5.25
CA PHE A 103 -29.21 -11.58 6.25
C PHE A 103 -27.99 -10.78 6.71
N SER A 104 -27.25 -10.17 5.78
CA SER A 104 -26.09 -9.35 6.11
C SER A 104 -26.47 -8.19 7.04
N GLY A 105 -27.63 -7.57 6.81
CA GLY A 105 -28.20 -6.54 7.70
C GLY A 105 -28.50 -7.08 9.09
N GLU A 106 -29.20 -8.20 9.20
CA GLU A 106 -29.50 -8.85 10.48
C GLU A 106 -28.22 -9.24 11.24
N LEU A 107 -27.24 -9.82 10.55
CA LEU A 107 -25.97 -10.23 11.14
C LEU A 107 -25.16 -9.03 11.65
N PHE A 108 -25.11 -7.93 10.90
CA PHE A 108 -24.49 -6.70 11.39
C PHE A 108 -25.25 -6.08 12.56
N ALA A 109 -26.59 -6.18 12.60
CA ALA A 109 -27.40 -5.65 13.69
C ALA A 109 -27.13 -6.36 15.03
N VAL A 110 -26.81 -7.66 14.99
CA VAL A 110 -26.45 -8.44 16.18
C VAL A 110 -24.94 -8.72 16.32
N GLN A 111 -24.10 -7.98 15.58
CA GLN A 111 -22.66 -8.25 15.46
C GLN A 111 -21.94 -8.39 16.81
N THR A 112 -22.29 -7.57 17.80
CA THR A 112 -21.65 -7.57 19.13
C THR A 112 -21.80 -8.90 19.85
N HIS A 113 -22.84 -9.68 19.55
CA HIS A 113 -23.07 -11.01 20.12
C HIS A 113 -22.03 -12.05 19.68
N PHE A 114 -21.19 -11.72 18.69
CA PHE A 114 -20.17 -12.58 18.11
C PHE A 114 -18.75 -12.00 18.28
N PHE A 115 -18.57 -10.94 19.08
CA PHE A 115 -17.24 -10.47 19.46
C PHE A 115 -16.56 -11.40 20.46
N ASP A 116 -15.25 -11.24 20.64
CA ASP A 116 -14.39 -12.13 21.43
C ASP A 116 -15.01 -12.52 22.78
N ILE A 117 -15.40 -11.53 23.59
CA ILE A 117 -15.97 -11.76 24.93
C ILE A 117 -17.27 -12.59 24.86
N SER A 118 -18.07 -12.41 23.81
CA SER A 118 -19.38 -13.06 23.67
C SER A 118 -19.32 -14.50 23.18
N VAL A 119 -18.16 -14.96 22.67
CA VAL A 119 -18.01 -16.33 22.13
C VAL A 119 -16.80 -17.08 22.71
N VAL A 120 -16.02 -16.47 23.60
CA VAL A 120 -14.78 -17.06 24.16
C VAL A 120 -15.01 -18.42 24.82
N GLY A 121 -16.17 -18.64 25.43
CA GLY A 121 -16.55 -19.91 26.08
C GLY A 121 -17.34 -20.87 25.18
N GLU A 122 -17.54 -20.54 23.92
CA GLU A 122 -18.35 -21.35 23.01
C GLU A 122 -17.49 -22.27 22.14
N THR A 123 -18.00 -23.47 21.91
CA THR A 123 -17.50 -24.33 20.83
C THR A 123 -17.93 -23.78 19.46
N ARG A 124 -17.17 -24.12 18.43
CA ARG A 124 -17.45 -23.72 17.04
C ARG A 124 -18.88 -24.06 16.58
N ASN A 125 -19.39 -25.26 16.91
CA ASN A 125 -20.73 -25.69 16.53
C ASN A 125 -21.83 -24.96 17.30
N GLN A 126 -21.60 -24.56 18.55
CA GLN A 126 -22.55 -23.73 19.31
C GLN A 126 -22.72 -22.35 18.65
N THR A 127 -21.60 -21.72 18.25
CA THR A 127 -21.64 -20.44 17.54
C THR A 127 -22.34 -20.56 16.17
N TYR A 128 -22.10 -21.64 15.41
CA TYR A 128 -22.84 -21.86 14.16
C TYR A 128 -24.35 -22.03 14.37
N ARG A 129 -24.78 -22.71 15.44
CA ARG A 129 -26.20 -22.83 15.74
C ARG A 129 -26.82 -21.47 16.06
N ARG A 130 -26.12 -20.60 16.80
CA ARG A 130 -26.55 -19.20 17.01
C ARG A 130 -26.61 -18.41 15.70
N LEU A 131 -25.63 -18.58 14.81
CA LEU A 131 -25.60 -17.92 13.50
C LEU A 131 -26.73 -18.41 12.57
N ALA A 132 -27.07 -19.70 12.61
CA ALA A 132 -28.20 -20.26 11.87
C ALA A 132 -29.54 -19.65 12.32
N LYS A 133 -29.71 -19.39 13.63
CA LYS A 133 -30.88 -18.64 14.16
C LYS A 133 -30.96 -17.22 13.63
N VAL A 134 -29.82 -16.56 13.40
CA VAL A 134 -29.81 -15.23 12.75
C VAL A 134 -30.29 -15.35 11.30
N ALA A 135 -29.88 -16.38 10.57
CA ALA A 135 -30.36 -16.64 9.21
C ALA A 135 -31.88 -16.92 9.16
N ALA A 136 -32.43 -17.58 10.19
CA ALA A 136 -33.87 -17.83 10.30
C ALA A 136 -34.72 -16.54 10.34
N LYS A 137 -34.18 -15.44 10.88
CA LYS A 137 -34.88 -14.15 10.94
C LYS A 137 -35.24 -13.58 9.56
N VAL A 138 -34.53 -13.97 8.51
CA VAL A 138 -34.82 -13.54 7.13
C VAL A 138 -35.57 -14.59 6.30
N GLY A 139 -36.04 -15.65 6.96
CA GLY A 139 -36.87 -16.70 6.36
C GLY A 139 -36.10 -17.86 5.73
N VAL A 140 -34.82 -18.07 6.09
CA VAL A 140 -34.04 -19.25 5.67
C VAL A 140 -34.18 -20.34 6.72
N ASN A 141 -34.31 -21.61 6.33
CA ASN A 141 -34.45 -22.71 7.29
C ASN A 141 -33.20 -22.86 8.19
N GLU A 142 -33.36 -22.76 9.51
CA GLU A 142 -32.27 -22.82 10.50
C GLU A 142 -31.48 -24.13 10.39
N ASP A 143 -32.16 -25.27 10.32
CA ASP A 143 -31.51 -26.58 10.34
C ASP A 143 -30.74 -26.86 9.06
N GLU A 144 -31.24 -26.44 7.90
CA GLU A 144 -30.50 -26.54 6.64
C GLU A 144 -29.27 -25.62 6.63
N VAL A 145 -29.36 -24.41 7.21
CA VAL A 145 -28.17 -23.54 7.39
C VAL A 145 -27.17 -24.21 8.32
N PHE A 146 -27.62 -24.72 9.47
CA PHE A 146 -26.73 -25.39 10.43
C PHE A 146 -26.06 -26.63 9.82
N LYS A 147 -26.79 -27.44 9.05
CA LYS A 147 -26.28 -28.61 8.34
C LYS A 147 -25.13 -28.28 7.37
N LEU A 148 -25.18 -27.12 6.71
CA LEU A 148 -24.06 -26.65 5.87
C LEU A 148 -22.84 -26.19 6.66
N LEU A 149 -23.02 -25.80 7.93
CA LEU A 149 -21.99 -25.16 8.76
C LEU A 149 -21.36 -26.08 9.79
N ALA A 150 -22.09 -27.09 10.25
CA ALA A 150 -21.67 -27.99 11.30
C ALA A 150 -20.35 -28.68 10.97
N ILE A 151 -19.45 -28.71 11.95
CA ILE A 151 -18.18 -29.43 11.88
C ILE A 151 -18.41 -30.85 12.42
N PRO A 152 -18.05 -31.90 11.66
CA PRO A 152 -18.12 -33.28 12.15
C PRO A 152 -17.26 -33.48 13.39
N GLU A 153 -17.78 -34.25 14.36
CA GLU A 153 -17.04 -34.62 15.57
C GLU A 153 -16.08 -35.79 15.37
N LYS A 154 -16.23 -36.51 14.24
CA LYS A 154 -15.43 -37.66 13.87
C LYS A 154 -14.53 -37.32 12.68
N ALA A 155 -13.42 -38.03 12.56
CA ALA A 155 -12.55 -37.96 11.38
C ALA A 155 -13.34 -38.33 10.11
N GLY A 156 -12.89 -37.81 8.97
CA GLY A 156 -13.41 -38.25 7.67
C GLY A 156 -13.12 -39.74 7.42
N GLU A 157 -13.81 -40.33 6.45
CA GLU A 157 -13.62 -41.74 6.06
C GLU A 157 -12.17 -42.05 5.65
N ASP A 158 -11.45 -41.05 5.13
CA ASP A 158 -10.02 -41.09 4.77
C ASP A 158 -9.08 -40.77 5.96
N GLY A 159 -9.60 -40.63 7.18
CA GLY A 159 -8.84 -40.25 8.38
C GLY A 159 -8.54 -38.75 8.50
N SER A 160 -9.08 -37.92 7.61
CA SER A 160 -8.86 -36.47 7.64
C SER A 160 -9.45 -35.80 8.90
N LEU A 161 -8.68 -34.87 9.48
CA LEU A 161 -9.05 -34.12 10.69
C LEU A 161 -9.39 -32.64 10.43
N ASN A 162 -9.18 -32.16 9.19
CA ASN A 162 -9.35 -30.75 8.82
C ASN A 162 -10.30 -30.58 7.63
N ASN A 163 -11.51 -31.10 7.79
CA ASN A 163 -12.52 -31.13 6.72
C ASN A 163 -13.25 -29.80 6.53
N GLY A 164 -13.29 -28.97 7.58
CA GLY A 164 -14.11 -27.77 7.58
C GLY A 164 -15.60 -28.12 7.48
N ASN A 165 -16.37 -27.23 6.87
CA ASN A 165 -17.80 -27.41 6.61
C ASN A 165 -18.10 -27.34 5.10
N ALA A 166 -19.38 -27.49 4.73
CA ALA A 166 -19.78 -27.58 3.32
C ALA A 166 -19.43 -26.31 2.51
N VAL A 167 -19.29 -25.15 3.17
CA VAL A 167 -19.02 -23.84 2.55
C VAL A 167 -17.55 -23.39 2.67
N THR A 168 -16.70 -24.14 3.37
CA THR A 168 -15.28 -23.79 3.54
C THR A 168 -14.55 -23.60 2.20
N ASN A 169 -14.86 -24.39 1.17
CA ASN A 169 -14.27 -24.20 -0.17
C ASN A 169 -14.75 -22.93 -0.87
N ASP A 170 -15.97 -22.47 -0.60
CA ASP A 170 -16.44 -21.17 -1.10
C ASP A 170 -15.71 -20.02 -0.40
N LEU A 171 -15.51 -20.13 0.92
CA LEU A 171 -14.75 -19.15 1.68
C LEU A 171 -13.31 -19.03 1.14
N LYS A 172 -12.66 -20.15 0.83
CA LYS A 172 -11.34 -20.17 0.19
C LYS A 172 -11.35 -19.42 -1.15
N VAL A 173 -12.38 -19.60 -1.98
CA VAL A 173 -12.49 -18.91 -3.28
C VAL A 173 -12.68 -17.41 -3.10
N VAL A 174 -13.62 -16.96 -2.27
CA VAL A 174 -13.84 -15.51 -2.06
C VAL A 174 -12.62 -14.85 -1.43
N THR A 175 -11.95 -15.52 -0.49
CA THR A 175 -10.69 -15.05 0.09
C THR A 175 -9.59 -14.94 -0.96
N LYS A 176 -9.47 -15.94 -1.85
CA LYS A 176 -8.51 -15.91 -2.97
C LYS A 176 -8.78 -14.74 -3.91
N MET A 177 -10.04 -14.45 -4.21
CA MET A 177 -10.43 -13.31 -5.05
C MET A 177 -10.03 -11.99 -4.40
N ASN A 178 -10.33 -11.79 -3.11
CA ASN A 178 -10.00 -10.54 -2.43
C ASN A 178 -8.47 -10.32 -2.30
N ARG A 179 -7.71 -11.40 -2.09
CA ARG A 179 -6.24 -11.35 -2.04
C ARG A 179 -5.61 -10.81 -3.33
N LEU A 180 -6.25 -11.00 -4.49
CA LEU A 180 -5.76 -10.44 -5.75
C LEU A 180 -5.88 -8.92 -5.81
N VAL A 181 -6.92 -8.36 -5.17
CA VAL A 181 -7.12 -6.90 -5.08
C VAL A 181 -6.20 -6.28 -4.02
N GLY A 182 -5.77 -7.06 -3.04
CA GLY A 182 -4.83 -6.61 -2.00
C GLY A 182 -5.50 -5.76 -0.92
N VAL A 183 -6.80 -5.98 -0.67
CA VAL A 183 -7.51 -5.32 0.42
C VAL A 183 -6.98 -5.84 1.77
N HIS A 184 -6.58 -4.90 2.63
CA HIS A 184 -6.11 -5.18 3.99
C HIS A 184 -7.07 -4.68 5.06
N VAL A 185 -7.55 -3.44 4.94
CA VAL A 185 -8.42 -2.80 5.95
C VAL A 185 -9.89 -2.94 5.53
N THR A 186 -10.76 -3.14 6.50
CA THR A 186 -12.22 -3.15 6.32
C THR A 186 -12.86 -1.98 7.09
N PRO A 187 -13.79 -1.23 6.48
CA PRO A 187 -14.24 -1.37 5.10
C PRO A 187 -13.24 -0.83 4.07
N THR A 188 -13.25 -1.39 2.86
CA THR A 188 -12.60 -0.80 1.67
C THR A 188 -13.59 -0.74 0.53
N VAL A 189 -13.64 0.40 -0.17
CA VAL A 189 -14.45 0.60 -1.37
C VAL A 189 -13.56 0.53 -2.60
N VAL A 190 -14.00 -0.20 -3.62
CA VAL A 190 -13.37 -0.24 -4.94
C VAL A 190 -14.41 0.14 -5.98
N LEU A 191 -14.15 1.15 -6.80
CA LEU A 191 -14.99 1.53 -7.93
C LEU A 191 -14.25 1.20 -9.23
N ASP A 192 -14.85 0.38 -10.08
CA ASP A 192 -14.30 -0.03 -11.38
C ASP A 192 -12.87 -0.59 -11.30
N GLY A 193 -12.57 -1.32 -10.21
CA GLY A 193 -11.26 -1.89 -9.96
C GLY A 193 -10.26 -0.93 -9.31
N VAL A 194 -10.64 0.33 -9.04
CA VAL A 194 -9.79 1.33 -8.38
C VAL A 194 -10.25 1.56 -6.93
N VAL A 195 -9.34 1.35 -5.97
CA VAL A 195 -9.58 1.62 -4.55
C VAL A 195 -9.86 3.10 -4.33
N GLN A 196 -10.93 3.40 -3.58
CA GLN A 196 -11.40 4.76 -3.31
C GLN A 196 -11.07 5.20 -1.89
N ASP A 197 -10.75 6.48 -1.73
CA ASP A 197 -10.53 7.10 -0.42
C ASP A 197 -11.87 7.49 0.21
N THR A 198 -12.50 6.51 0.85
CA THR A 198 -13.81 6.64 1.49
C THR A 198 -13.69 6.36 2.98
N SER A 199 -14.66 6.82 3.77
CA SER A 199 -14.71 6.53 5.21
C SER A 199 -16.06 5.94 5.60
N SER A 200 -16.06 5.02 6.56
CA SER A 200 -17.29 4.53 7.20
C SER A 200 -18.08 5.63 7.90
N GLY A 201 -17.47 6.80 8.15
CA GLY A 201 -18.11 7.96 8.75
C GLY A 201 -18.79 8.91 7.76
N TRP A 202 -18.75 8.64 6.46
CA TRP A 202 -19.34 9.55 5.46
C TRP A 202 -20.85 9.72 5.61
N THR A 203 -21.30 10.95 5.43
CA THR A 203 -22.73 11.32 5.42
C THR A 203 -23.37 11.00 4.06
N LEU A 204 -24.71 11.04 4.00
CA LEU A 204 -25.44 10.87 2.74
C LEU A 204 -24.99 11.86 1.67
N ASP A 205 -24.74 13.12 2.02
CA ASP A 205 -24.35 14.15 1.05
C ASP A 205 -22.96 13.89 0.46
N GLN A 206 -22.00 13.40 1.27
CA GLN A 206 -20.68 13.00 0.78
C GLN A 206 -20.79 11.82 -0.20
N TRP A 207 -21.69 10.86 0.06
CA TRP A 207 -21.98 9.78 -0.87
C TRP A 207 -22.61 10.29 -2.17
N LYS A 208 -23.58 11.20 -2.09
CA LYS A 208 -24.20 11.83 -3.27
C LYS A 208 -23.16 12.56 -4.11
N GLU A 209 -22.27 13.32 -3.48
CA GLU A 209 -21.16 13.99 -4.17
C GLU A 209 -20.26 12.96 -4.88
N PHE A 210 -19.89 11.89 -4.18
CA PHE A 210 -19.08 10.81 -4.74
C PHE A 210 -19.72 10.15 -5.96
N PHE A 211 -21.01 9.80 -5.90
CA PHE A 211 -21.70 9.17 -7.04
C PHE A 211 -21.94 10.16 -8.19
N THR A 212 -22.26 11.41 -7.89
CA THR A 212 -22.39 12.47 -8.91
C THR A 212 -21.09 12.64 -9.69
N LYS A 213 -19.97 12.71 -8.97
CA LYS A 213 -18.64 12.92 -9.56
C LYS A 213 -18.19 11.76 -10.46
N ASN A 214 -18.48 10.52 -10.05
CA ASN A 214 -17.92 9.33 -10.69
C ASN A 214 -18.88 8.63 -11.67
N ILE A 215 -20.19 8.78 -11.50
CA ILE A 215 -21.23 8.13 -12.31
C ILE A 215 -22.02 9.16 -13.12
N GLY A 216 -22.22 10.38 -12.59
CA GLY A 216 -23.09 11.40 -13.18
C GLY A 216 -22.60 12.06 -14.46
N LYS A 217 -21.44 11.68 -15.00
CA LYS A 217 -20.95 12.18 -16.30
C LYS A 217 -21.43 11.22 -17.39
N THR A 218 -22.42 11.64 -18.16
CA THR A 218 -22.77 10.96 -19.41
C THR A 218 -21.52 10.85 -20.29
N PRO A 219 -21.15 9.66 -20.77
CA PRO A 219 -20.13 9.55 -21.80
C PRO A 219 -20.74 10.14 -23.07
N PHE A 220 -20.17 11.26 -23.54
CA PHE A 220 -20.61 12.05 -24.70
C PHE A 220 -21.92 12.84 -24.50
N SER A 221 -21.80 14.06 -23.96
CA SER A 221 -22.59 15.15 -24.55
C SER A 221 -21.95 15.48 -25.90
N PRO A 222 -22.66 15.35 -27.04
CA PRO A 222 -22.19 16.00 -28.26
C PRO A 222 -22.09 17.49 -27.95
N PHE A 223 -21.02 18.14 -28.42
CA PHE A 223 -20.94 19.60 -28.43
C PHE A 223 -22.19 20.13 -29.14
N THR A 224 -23.20 20.55 -28.38
CA THR A 224 -24.27 21.39 -28.88
C THR A 224 -23.64 22.75 -29.11
N SER A 225 -23.28 23.01 -30.38
CA SER A 225 -22.97 24.36 -30.83
C SER A 225 -24.14 25.25 -30.44
N LEU A 226 -23.86 26.35 -29.74
CA LEU A 226 -24.84 27.40 -29.50
C LEU A 226 -25.46 27.80 -30.84
N SER A 227 -26.74 27.46 -31.01
CA SER A 227 -27.61 28.15 -31.94
C SER A 227 -27.78 29.59 -31.44
N SER A 228 -27.31 30.56 -32.21
CA SER A 228 -27.76 31.95 -32.14
C SER A 228 -28.41 32.30 -33.49
N PRO A 229 -29.42 33.18 -33.50
CA PRO A 229 -30.60 33.02 -34.33
C PRO A 229 -30.47 33.60 -35.74
N SER A 230 -31.40 33.12 -36.56
CA SER A 230 -31.71 33.50 -37.93
C SER A 230 -31.50 34.97 -38.28
N GLY A 231 -30.71 35.22 -39.33
CA GLY A 231 -30.60 36.50 -40.01
C GLY A 231 -30.15 36.29 -41.45
N LEU A 232 -31.10 36.40 -42.38
CA LEU A 232 -30.89 36.52 -43.82
C LEU A 232 -29.87 37.63 -44.13
N ILE A 233 -28.96 37.41 -45.09
CA ILE A 233 -28.65 38.34 -46.20
C ILE A 233 -27.71 37.64 -47.20
N SER A 234 -27.98 37.97 -48.45
CA SER A 234 -27.48 37.40 -49.70
C SER A 234 -26.24 38.15 -50.23
N ARG A 235 -25.46 37.41 -51.04
CA ARG A 235 -24.63 37.85 -52.18
C ARG A 235 -23.32 38.64 -51.99
N GLN A 236 -22.29 38.01 -52.56
CA GLN A 236 -21.29 38.54 -53.52
C GLN A 236 -19.90 39.03 -53.04
N ASN A 237 -18.92 38.65 -53.87
CA ASN A 237 -17.58 39.21 -54.12
C ASN A 237 -16.33 38.55 -53.48
N LEU A 238 -15.84 37.49 -54.14
CA LEU A 238 -14.62 37.47 -54.97
C LEU A 238 -13.58 38.61 -54.78
N LEU A 239 -12.36 38.28 -54.32
CA LEU A 239 -11.05 38.39 -55.03
C LEU A 239 -9.82 38.58 -54.09
N ARG A 240 -8.95 37.57 -54.10
CA ARG A 240 -7.50 37.54 -54.44
C ARG A 240 -6.50 38.63 -53.96
N ALA A 241 -5.26 38.13 -53.77
CA ALA A 241 -3.93 38.80 -53.74
C ALA A 241 -3.43 39.28 -52.36
N ARG A 242 -2.14 39.36 -52.01
CA ARG A 242 -0.85 38.68 -52.31
C ARG A 242 0.21 39.43 -51.44
N TYR A 243 1.17 38.72 -50.87
CA TYR A 243 2.54 39.14 -50.46
C TYR A 243 2.82 40.18 -49.32
N LEU A 244 3.78 39.78 -48.47
CA LEU A 244 4.54 40.41 -47.34
C LEU A 244 5.48 41.56 -47.78
N PRO A 245 6.26 42.32 -46.94
CA PRO A 245 6.88 42.00 -45.62
C PRO A 245 7.03 43.23 -44.63
N PRO A 246 8.08 43.36 -43.79
CA PRO A 246 8.06 43.20 -42.32
C PRO A 246 8.25 44.53 -41.54
N ILE A 247 8.10 44.53 -40.20
CA ILE A 247 8.89 45.33 -39.23
C ILE A 247 8.47 44.95 -37.79
N GLU A 248 9.45 45.10 -36.91
CA GLU A 248 9.64 44.63 -35.54
C GLU A 248 8.57 45.00 -34.51
N SER A 249 8.45 44.16 -33.47
CA SER A 249 8.79 44.48 -32.07
C SER A 249 7.82 43.90 -31.04
N ARG A 250 8.45 43.42 -29.96
CA ARG A 250 7.96 43.21 -28.58
C ARG A 250 7.26 41.88 -28.25
N CYS A 251 8.04 41.10 -27.50
CA CYS A 251 7.67 40.30 -26.33
C CYS A 251 6.25 40.54 -25.79
N LEU A 252 5.58 39.47 -25.37
CA LEU A 252 5.09 39.25 -24.00
C LEU A 252 4.45 37.83 -23.89
N PHE A 253 4.99 37.05 -22.95
CA PHE A 253 4.37 35.92 -22.24
C PHE A 253 3.60 34.83 -23.00
N ARG A 254 4.33 33.81 -23.48
CA ARG A 254 3.77 32.46 -23.65
C ARG A 254 3.87 31.71 -22.32
N ARG A 255 2.78 31.73 -21.56
CA ARG A 255 2.60 30.96 -20.32
C ARG A 255 2.42 29.48 -20.68
N CYS A 256 3.52 28.75 -20.86
CA CYS A 256 3.48 27.29 -20.94
C CYS A 256 3.11 26.74 -19.56
N TYR A 257 1.92 26.17 -19.41
CA TYR A 257 1.59 25.30 -18.28
C TYR A 257 2.40 24.01 -18.42
N ALA A 258 3.64 24.01 -17.92
CA ALA A 258 4.34 22.79 -17.57
C ALA A 258 3.60 22.16 -16.38
N GLN A 259 2.94 21.03 -16.60
CA GLN A 259 2.33 20.25 -15.52
C GLN A 259 3.44 19.79 -14.57
N LEU A 260 3.36 20.25 -13.32
CA LEU A 260 4.15 19.73 -12.21
C LEU A 260 3.92 18.22 -12.07
N PRO A 261 4.96 17.39 -11.93
CA PRO A 261 4.79 15.96 -11.64
C PRO A 261 4.10 15.81 -10.28
N LYS A 262 2.95 15.13 -10.27
CA LYS A 262 2.18 14.83 -9.06
C LYS A 262 3.02 13.99 -8.09
N LYS A 263 3.19 14.52 -6.88
CA LYS A 263 3.91 13.89 -5.77
C LYS A 263 3.16 12.63 -5.29
N PRO A 264 3.82 11.48 -5.09
CA PRO A 264 3.14 10.29 -4.57
C PRO A 264 2.75 10.48 -3.10
N ILE A 265 1.47 10.22 -2.80
CA ILE A 265 0.87 10.28 -1.47
C ILE A 265 1.35 9.07 -0.66
N SER A 266 2.00 9.31 0.48
CA SER A 266 2.45 8.29 1.42
C SER A 266 1.29 7.72 2.23
N LYS A 267 1.02 6.42 2.13
CA LYS A 267 0.16 5.68 3.07
C LYS A 267 1.02 5.15 4.24
N PRO A 268 0.63 5.33 5.51
CA PRO A 268 1.34 4.77 6.66
C PRO A 268 0.91 3.31 6.86
N ASN A 269 1.83 2.44 7.30
CA ASN A 269 1.65 1.03 7.74
C ASN A 269 2.10 -0.10 6.80
N LEU A 270 2.95 0.18 5.80
CA LEU A 270 3.75 -0.89 5.18
C LEU A 270 5.11 -1.00 5.88
N SER A 271 5.63 -2.21 6.08
CA SER A 271 6.97 -2.40 6.61
C SER A 271 8.00 -1.71 5.71
N ALA A 272 9.13 -1.25 6.27
CA ALA A 272 10.13 -0.49 5.51
C ALA A 272 10.63 -1.26 4.25
N ALA A 273 10.66 -2.59 4.31
CA ALA A 273 11.00 -3.46 3.17
C ALA A 273 9.91 -3.44 2.08
N GLU A 274 8.64 -3.41 2.45
CA GLU A 274 7.51 -3.33 1.50
C GLU A 274 7.36 -1.93 0.90
N GLN A 275 7.66 -0.88 1.68
CA GLN A 275 7.73 0.48 1.16
C GLN A 275 8.86 0.62 0.13
N ALA A 276 10.03 0.05 0.40
CA ALA A 276 11.14 0.05 -0.54
C ALA A 276 10.83 -0.78 -1.82
N LYS A 277 10.11 -1.90 -1.67
CA LYS A 277 9.63 -2.73 -2.78
C LYS A 277 8.54 -2.04 -3.63
N GLN A 278 7.63 -1.30 -3.00
CA GLN A 278 6.61 -0.51 -3.69
C GLN A 278 7.21 0.71 -4.39
N GLN A 279 8.19 1.38 -3.78
CA GLN A 279 8.92 2.48 -4.41
C GLN A 279 9.74 2.00 -5.61
N ALA A 280 10.34 0.80 -5.55
CA ALA A 280 11.00 0.17 -6.70
C ALA A 280 10.00 -0.17 -7.82
N LYS A 281 8.81 -0.70 -7.47
CA LYS A 281 7.74 -0.97 -8.45
C LYS A 281 7.16 0.30 -9.07
N ALA A 282 6.96 1.35 -8.29
CA ALA A 282 6.44 2.63 -8.77
C ALA A 282 7.46 3.40 -9.62
N ALA A 283 8.76 3.24 -9.35
CA ALA A 283 9.82 3.74 -10.22
C ALA A 283 9.86 2.98 -11.56
N ALA A 284 9.66 1.65 -11.54
CA ALA A 284 9.59 0.84 -12.76
C ALA A 284 8.37 1.14 -13.64
N ALA A 285 7.27 1.64 -13.05
CA ALA A 285 6.02 1.93 -13.77
C ALA A 285 5.98 3.29 -14.49
N ASN A 286 6.95 4.19 -14.25
CA ASN A 286 6.96 5.55 -14.80
C ASN A 286 7.85 5.75 -16.04
N VAL A 287 8.39 4.68 -16.63
CA VAL A 287 9.28 4.79 -17.82
C VAL A 287 8.56 4.25 -19.06
N GLY A 288 8.36 5.13 -20.04
CA GLY A 288 7.63 4.85 -21.27
C GLY A 288 8.16 3.67 -22.09
N SER A 289 7.21 2.85 -22.57
CA SER A 289 7.20 2.10 -23.83
C SER A 289 8.45 1.34 -24.31
N LYS A 290 9.24 0.73 -23.41
CA LYS A 290 10.10 -0.44 -23.74
C LYS A 290 10.09 -1.45 -22.60
N HIS A 291 9.72 -2.70 -22.90
CA HIS A 291 9.73 -3.79 -21.93
C HIS A 291 11.20 -4.19 -21.64
N TYR A 292 11.72 -3.81 -20.48
CA TYR A 292 13.03 -4.24 -20.00
C TYR A 292 12.86 -5.42 -19.04
N ASP A 293 13.65 -6.48 -19.21
CA ASP A 293 13.61 -7.67 -18.36
C ASP A 293 14.10 -7.37 -16.93
N ILE A 294 14.90 -6.31 -16.76
CA ILE A 294 15.51 -5.91 -15.49
C ILE A 294 15.03 -4.51 -15.09
N ALA A 295 14.65 -4.36 -13.82
CA ALA A 295 14.21 -3.09 -13.25
C ALA A 295 15.33 -2.05 -13.22
N GLU A 296 14.96 -0.77 -13.35
CA GLU A 296 15.91 0.36 -13.25
C GLU A 296 16.61 0.41 -11.90
N ARG A 297 15.84 0.23 -10.82
CA ARG A 297 16.31 0.24 -9.44
C ARG A 297 16.38 -1.19 -8.95
N LEU A 298 17.59 -1.74 -8.91
CA LEU A 298 17.84 -3.11 -8.50
C LEU A 298 18.38 -3.15 -7.07
N LEU A 299 17.81 -4.02 -6.23
CA LEU A 299 18.25 -4.19 -4.84
C LEU A 299 19.49 -5.09 -4.80
N ILE A 300 20.62 -4.53 -4.36
CA ILE A 300 21.92 -5.25 -4.34
C ILE A 300 22.40 -5.59 -2.93
N TYR A 301 21.83 -4.95 -1.90
CA TYR A 301 22.14 -5.26 -0.51
C TYR A 301 20.92 -5.08 0.38
N HIS A 302 20.74 -6.02 1.32
CA HIS A 302 19.71 -5.99 2.34
C HIS A 302 20.30 -6.48 3.68
N ALA A 303 20.31 -5.63 4.71
CA ALA A 303 20.96 -5.92 5.99
C ALA A 303 20.33 -7.08 6.81
N GLY A 304 19.12 -7.48 6.42
CA GLY A 304 18.35 -8.57 7.02
C GLY A 304 17.17 -8.04 7.83
N THR A 305 15.98 -8.61 7.61
CA THR A 305 14.74 -8.09 8.18
C THR A 305 14.78 -8.09 9.70
N GLY A 306 15.28 -9.17 10.32
CA GLY A 306 15.41 -9.26 11.77
C GLY A 306 16.30 -8.17 12.37
N ARG A 307 17.46 -7.87 11.75
CA ARG A 307 18.38 -6.82 12.22
C ARG A 307 17.76 -5.42 12.08
N ILE A 308 17.10 -5.17 10.96
CA ILE A 308 16.42 -3.89 10.71
C ILE A 308 15.28 -3.68 11.72
N THR A 309 14.44 -4.69 11.94
CA THR A 309 13.33 -4.61 12.90
C THR A 309 13.84 -4.46 14.33
N PHE A 310 14.83 -5.25 14.74
CA PHE A 310 15.45 -5.12 16.06
C PHE A 310 15.99 -3.70 16.30
N LEU A 311 16.72 -3.14 15.34
CA LEU A 311 17.26 -1.79 15.44
C LEU A 311 16.16 -0.72 15.51
N ALA A 312 15.06 -0.92 14.78
CA ALA A 312 13.89 -0.05 14.85
C ALA A 312 13.28 -0.06 16.27
N MET A 313 13.11 -1.25 16.86
CA MET A 313 12.57 -1.39 18.21
C MET A 313 13.47 -0.72 19.25
N VAL A 314 14.79 -0.96 19.21
CA VAL A 314 15.75 -0.34 20.14
C VAL A 314 15.66 1.19 20.09
N LYS A 315 15.56 1.78 18.89
CA LYS A 315 15.41 3.24 18.72
C LYS A 315 14.10 3.79 19.28
N VAL A 316 13.00 3.09 19.05
CA VAL A 316 11.68 3.49 19.54
C VAL A 316 11.64 3.38 21.07
N THR A 317 12.19 2.31 21.64
CA THR A 317 12.27 2.12 23.10
C THR A 317 13.09 3.21 23.76
N THR A 318 14.28 3.55 23.27
CA THR A 318 15.08 4.63 23.88
C THR A 318 14.47 6.01 23.73
N LEU A 319 13.68 6.24 22.67
CA LEU A 319 12.89 7.46 22.53
C LEU A 319 11.79 7.55 23.61
N PHE A 320 11.05 6.46 23.85
CA PHE A 320 10.01 6.43 24.88
C PHE A 320 10.59 6.54 26.29
N LEU A 321 11.71 5.86 26.57
CA LEU A 321 12.42 6.01 27.85
C LEU A 321 12.89 7.46 28.02
N GLY A 322 13.57 8.03 27.01
CA GLY A 322 14.01 9.42 27.08
C GLY A 322 12.85 10.40 27.34
N ALA A 323 11.72 10.22 26.66
CA ALA A 323 10.52 11.03 26.85
C ALA A 323 9.91 10.84 28.26
N PHE A 324 9.80 9.60 28.74
CA PHE A 324 9.28 9.31 30.08
C PHE A 324 10.13 9.96 31.16
N PHE A 325 11.45 9.77 31.12
CA PHE A 325 12.35 10.37 32.11
C PHE A 325 12.32 11.90 32.04
N THR A 326 12.31 12.49 30.84
CA THR A 326 12.35 13.96 30.67
C THR A 326 11.03 14.64 30.99
N PHE A 327 9.89 14.06 30.60
CA PHE A 327 8.57 14.72 30.69
C PHE A 327 7.68 14.21 31.82
N VAL A 328 8.01 13.08 32.44
CA VAL A 328 7.23 12.52 33.57
C VAL A 328 8.08 12.53 34.84
N VAL A 329 9.25 11.91 34.81
CA VAL A 329 10.06 11.71 36.03
C VAL A 329 10.71 13.02 36.49
N VAL A 330 11.36 13.76 35.60
CA VAL A 330 12.02 15.04 35.94
C VAL A 330 11.03 16.07 36.52
N PRO A 331 9.86 16.34 35.92
CA PRO A 331 8.86 17.21 36.54
C PRO A 331 8.35 16.71 37.89
N GLY A 332 8.26 15.38 38.08
CA GLY A 332 7.92 14.78 39.38
C GLY A 332 8.96 15.06 40.45
N TYR A 333 10.25 15.01 40.11
CA TYR A 333 11.36 15.32 41.01
C TYR A 333 11.41 16.81 41.37
N ILE A 334 11.15 17.70 40.39
CA ILE A 334 11.02 19.14 40.62
C ILE A 334 9.85 19.43 41.57
N LYS A 335 8.69 18.81 41.34
CA LYS A 335 7.50 18.99 42.20
C LYS A 335 7.71 18.45 43.61
N ALA A 336 8.53 17.42 43.77
CA ALA A 336 8.87 16.83 45.06
C ALA A 336 10.08 17.50 45.75
N GLU A 337 10.56 18.64 45.21
CA GLU A 337 11.68 19.43 45.76
C GLU A 337 12.94 18.60 46.03
N LYS A 338 13.23 17.63 45.14
CA LYS A 338 14.42 16.79 45.24
C LYS A 338 15.70 17.58 44.92
N PRO A 339 16.86 17.19 45.47
CA PRO A 339 18.13 17.82 45.17
C PRO A 339 18.41 17.92 43.67
N GLU A 340 19.01 19.02 43.23
CA GLU A 340 19.25 19.29 41.80
C GLU A 340 20.11 18.21 41.14
N TRP A 341 21.11 17.67 41.85
CA TRP A 341 22.00 16.62 41.32
C TRP A 341 21.25 15.30 41.06
N GLU A 342 20.25 14.94 41.88
CA GLU A 342 19.40 13.77 41.65
C GLU A 342 18.52 13.97 40.41
N THR A 343 17.94 15.18 40.28
CA THR A 343 17.12 15.56 39.13
C THR A 343 17.93 15.53 37.84
N VAL A 344 19.16 16.07 37.86
CA VAL A 344 20.11 16.01 36.75
C VAL A 344 20.50 14.57 36.44
N GLY A 345 20.77 13.74 37.45
CA GLY A 345 21.10 12.32 37.28
C GLY A 345 19.97 11.54 36.57
N VAL A 346 18.73 11.78 36.96
CA VAL A 346 17.54 11.18 36.34
C VAL A 346 17.35 11.67 34.90
N ALA A 347 17.57 12.96 34.62
CA ALA A 347 17.52 13.49 33.27
C ALA A 347 18.59 12.83 32.36
N LEU A 348 19.82 12.69 32.87
CA LEU A 348 20.91 12.02 32.18
C LEU A 348 20.63 10.54 31.93
N CYS A 349 19.94 9.85 32.86
CA CYS A 349 19.51 8.46 32.69
C CYS A 349 18.61 8.27 31.46
N GLY A 350 17.74 9.24 31.15
CA GLY A 350 16.94 9.22 29.92
C GLY A 350 17.71 9.63 28.66
N LEU A 351 18.60 10.63 28.76
CA LEU A 351 19.28 11.22 27.61
C LEU A 351 20.47 10.39 27.10
N ILE A 352 21.26 9.78 28.00
CA ILE A 352 22.47 9.03 27.62
C ILE A 352 22.14 7.84 26.69
N PRO A 353 21.18 6.94 27.01
CA PRO A 353 20.83 5.83 26.13
C PRO A 353 20.29 6.31 24.78
N LEU A 354 19.49 7.39 24.78
CA LEU A 354 18.94 7.99 23.56
C LEU A 354 20.05 8.49 22.63
N ILE A 355 21.01 9.27 23.17
CA ILE A 355 22.15 9.81 22.41
C ILE A 355 23.07 8.67 21.96
N PHE A 356 23.36 7.70 22.83
CA PHE A 356 24.20 6.56 22.54
C PHE A 356 23.65 5.74 21.37
N VAL A 357 22.36 5.38 21.42
CA VAL A 357 21.70 4.64 20.33
C VAL A 357 21.67 5.49 19.06
N ALA A 358 21.32 6.77 19.13
CA ALA A 358 21.33 7.65 17.96
C ALA A 358 22.72 7.73 17.31
N TYR A 359 23.78 7.83 18.11
CA TYR A 359 25.16 7.91 17.65
C TYR A 359 25.64 6.60 16.99
N THR A 360 25.48 5.47 17.69
CA THR A 360 25.99 4.16 17.26
C THR A 360 25.23 3.60 16.06
N THR A 361 23.93 3.86 15.96
CA THR A 361 23.06 3.26 14.93
C THR A 361 22.79 4.17 13.74
N SER A 362 23.19 5.45 13.79
CA SER A 362 23.03 6.40 12.68
C SER A 362 23.64 5.98 11.34
N PRO A 363 24.85 5.36 11.27
CA PRO A 363 25.43 4.98 9.98
C PRO A 363 24.87 3.66 9.42
N PHE A 364 24.05 2.92 10.17
CA PHE A 364 23.58 1.60 9.75
C PHE A 364 22.79 1.65 8.44
N VAL A 365 23.30 0.97 7.41
CA VAL A 365 22.67 0.86 6.09
C VAL A 365 21.74 -0.34 6.08
N THR A 366 20.47 -0.10 5.75
CA THR A 366 19.43 -1.12 5.66
C THR A 366 19.36 -1.76 4.27
N HIS A 367 19.40 -0.94 3.23
CA HIS A 367 19.26 -1.35 1.82
C HIS A 367 20.17 -0.51 0.93
N ILE A 368 20.66 -1.11 -0.15
CA ILE A 368 21.36 -0.41 -1.23
C ILE A 368 20.71 -0.77 -2.56
N TYR A 369 20.35 0.26 -3.32
CA TYR A 369 19.87 0.14 -4.68
C TYR A 369 20.92 0.66 -5.66
N ILE A 370 21.11 -0.04 -6.77
CA ILE A 370 21.83 0.45 -7.95
C ILE A 370 20.84 0.91 -9.00
N HIS A 371 21.15 2.01 -9.68
CA HIS A 371 20.36 2.51 -10.81
C HIS A 371 21.06 2.10 -12.10
N LEU A 372 20.38 1.28 -12.89
CA LEU A 372 20.94 0.70 -14.11
C LEU A 372 20.51 1.50 -15.35
N PRO A 373 21.44 1.82 -16.27
CA PRO A 373 21.09 2.44 -17.53
C PRO A 373 20.29 1.46 -18.42
N PRO A 374 19.51 1.96 -19.40
CA PRO A 374 18.75 1.13 -20.34
C PRO A 374 19.57 0.01 -21.01
N ALA A 375 20.84 0.28 -21.32
CA ALA A 375 21.75 -0.68 -21.94
C ALA A 375 22.01 -1.92 -21.07
N ALA A 376 21.99 -1.80 -19.74
CA ALA A 376 22.26 -2.88 -18.79
C ALA A 376 21.00 -3.67 -18.41
N ARG A 377 19.83 -3.28 -18.92
CA ARG A 377 18.51 -3.78 -18.47
C ARG A 377 17.85 -4.78 -19.43
N THR A 378 18.55 -5.15 -20.51
CA THR A 378 18.00 -5.99 -21.59
C THR A 378 17.94 -7.47 -21.23
N SER A 379 18.96 -8.01 -20.55
CA SER A 379 19.00 -9.41 -20.12
C SER A 379 20.04 -9.64 -19.01
N ARG A 380 19.94 -10.78 -18.30
CA ARG A 380 20.86 -11.13 -17.20
C ARG A 380 22.34 -11.21 -17.64
N PRO A 381 22.71 -11.81 -18.80
CA PRO A 381 24.10 -11.81 -19.26
C PRO A 381 24.65 -10.41 -19.58
N VAL A 382 23.79 -9.49 -20.05
CA VAL A 382 24.18 -8.10 -20.32
C VAL A 382 24.42 -7.34 -19.01
N LEU A 383 23.60 -7.57 -17.99
CA LEU A 383 23.83 -7.04 -16.65
C LEU A 383 25.17 -7.55 -16.08
N GLU A 384 25.45 -8.84 -16.16
CA GLU A 384 26.71 -9.43 -15.69
C GLU A 384 27.93 -8.80 -16.38
N ARG A 385 27.88 -8.63 -17.71
CA ARG A 385 28.94 -7.93 -18.46
C ARG A 385 29.07 -6.46 -18.04
N PHE A 386 27.96 -5.76 -17.81
CA PHE A 386 27.97 -4.37 -17.35
C PHE A 386 28.62 -4.25 -15.96
N ILE A 387 28.23 -5.10 -15.00
CA ILE A 387 28.79 -5.07 -13.64
C ILE A 387 30.27 -5.44 -13.63
N HIS A 388 30.67 -6.54 -14.27
CA HIS A 388 32.07 -6.98 -14.23
C HIS A 388 32.99 -6.11 -15.10
N GLY A 389 32.59 -5.81 -16.34
CA GLY A 389 33.42 -5.11 -17.32
C GLY A 389 33.36 -3.59 -17.23
N ALA A 390 32.17 -3.01 -17.26
CA ALA A 390 31.98 -1.61 -17.67
C ALA A 390 31.38 -0.68 -16.61
N LEU A 391 31.20 -1.12 -15.35
CA LEU A 391 30.52 -0.34 -14.31
C LEU A 391 31.16 1.05 -14.11
N PRO A 392 30.53 2.15 -14.58
CA PRO A 392 31.13 3.48 -14.49
C PRO A 392 31.14 3.99 -13.05
N PRO A 393 32.16 4.77 -12.63
CA PRO A 393 32.13 5.48 -11.35
C PRO A 393 30.91 6.39 -11.19
N SER A 394 30.37 6.91 -12.30
CA SER A 394 29.18 7.74 -12.32
C SER A 394 27.86 7.00 -12.06
N THR A 395 27.89 5.68 -11.92
CA THR A 395 26.68 4.89 -11.63
C THR A 395 26.05 5.32 -10.31
N GLU A 396 24.77 5.67 -10.33
CA GLU A 396 24.08 6.10 -9.12
C GLU A 396 23.74 4.93 -8.20
N LEU A 397 23.93 5.17 -6.90
CA LEU A 397 23.58 4.29 -5.80
C LEU A 397 22.64 5.04 -4.86
N THR A 398 21.62 4.35 -4.35
CA THR A 398 20.77 4.86 -3.25
C THR A 398 20.95 3.99 -2.02
N LEU A 399 21.59 4.55 -1.00
CA LEU A 399 21.77 3.92 0.31
C LEU A 399 20.64 4.38 1.24
N THR A 400 20.04 3.44 1.95
CA THR A 400 18.96 3.73 2.92
C THR A 400 19.46 3.53 4.34
N THR A 401 19.54 4.60 5.12
CA THR A 401 19.81 4.57 6.58
C THR A 401 18.53 4.86 7.36
N MET A 402 18.57 4.80 8.69
CA MET A 402 17.41 5.09 9.55
C MET A 402 17.67 6.31 10.44
N SER A 403 16.70 7.22 10.55
CA SER A 403 16.75 8.33 11.49
C SER A 403 16.68 7.86 12.95
N ALA A 404 16.77 8.79 13.91
CA ALA A 404 16.58 8.49 15.33
C ALA A 404 15.16 7.95 15.64
N ILE A 405 14.15 8.37 14.88
CA ILE A 405 12.75 7.91 14.99
C ILE A 405 12.42 6.73 14.06
N ALA A 406 13.42 5.93 13.70
CA ALA A 406 13.30 4.78 12.78
C ALA A 406 12.73 5.09 11.37
N LYS A 407 12.63 6.36 10.97
CA LYS A 407 12.19 6.75 9.62
C LYS A 407 13.30 6.50 8.59
N PRO A 408 13.01 5.87 7.44
CA PRO A 408 14.00 5.68 6.38
C PRO A 408 14.57 7.00 5.85
N ARG A 409 15.88 7.03 5.62
CA ARG A 409 16.63 8.15 5.06
C ARG A 409 17.38 7.69 3.82
N TYR A 410 17.00 8.24 2.67
CA TYR A 410 17.63 7.94 1.38
C TYR A 410 18.82 8.89 1.16
N SER A 411 19.94 8.33 0.72
CA SER A 411 21.13 9.06 0.30
C SER A 411 21.54 8.55 -1.08
N THR A 412 21.40 9.41 -2.09
CA THR A 412 21.79 9.09 -3.47
C THR A 412 23.17 9.68 -3.75
N MET A 413 24.06 8.89 -4.35
CA MET A 413 25.40 9.32 -4.74
C MET A 413 25.94 8.45 -5.87
N GLN A 414 26.97 8.91 -6.57
CA GLN A 414 27.65 8.07 -7.55
C GLN A 414 28.56 7.06 -6.84
N ALA A 415 28.71 5.87 -7.42
CA ALA A 415 29.57 4.81 -6.93
C ALA A 415 31.04 5.25 -6.80
N GLY A 416 31.48 6.24 -7.59
CA GLY A 416 32.77 6.94 -7.55
C GLY A 416 33.10 7.57 -6.22
N HIS A 417 32.11 8.18 -5.60
CA HIS A 417 32.31 9.01 -4.40
C HIS A 417 32.26 8.20 -3.10
N LEU A 418 31.92 6.90 -3.16
CA LEU A 418 31.90 6.02 -2.00
C LEU A 418 33.29 5.42 -1.78
N ARG A 419 33.88 5.66 -0.60
CA ARG A 419 35.23 5.21 -0.23
C ARG A 419 35.20 4.36 1.04
N PRO A 420 36.06 3.33 1.15
CA PRO A 420 36.19 2.58 2.38
C PRO A 420 36.83 3.48 3.46
N ALA A 421 36.38 3.34 4.70
CA ALA A 421 36.91 4.07 5.84
C ALA A 421 36.77 3.22 7.10
N LYS A 422 37.57 3.45 8.13
CA LYS A 422 37.37 2.82 9.45
C LYS A 422 37.18 3.92 10.49
N ARG A 423 35.92 4.21 10.85
CA ARG A 423 35.59 5.24 11.86
C ARG A 423 34.60 4.68 12.90
N ARG A 424 34.51 5.34 14.06
CA ARG A 424 33.59 4.95 15.16
C ARG A 424 33.73 3.48 15.56
N PHE A 425 34.93 3.06 15.95
CA PHE A 425 35.22 1.66 16.33
C PHE A 425 34.83 0.61 15.26
N GLY A 426 34.86 0.99 13.97
CA GLY A 426 34.52 0.10 12.85
C GLY A 426 33.04 0.05 12.49
N ILE A 427 32.17 0.80 13.19
CA ILE A 427 30.75 0.92 12.84
C ILE A 427 30.57 1.60 11.49
N VAL A 428 31.43 2.57 11.17
CA VAL A 428 31.45 3.24 9.87
C VAL A 428 32.54 2.60 9.03
N ASN A 429 32.12 1.96 7.94
CA ASN A 429 33.01 1.29 6.98
C ASN A 429 33.06 1.97 5.61
N TYR A 430 32.11 2.85 5.28
CA TYR A 430 32.17 3.68 4.08
C TYR A 430 31.89 5.15 4.38
N VAL A 431 32.53 6.02 3.63
CA VAL A 431 32.34 7.48 3.67
C VAL A 431 32.16 7.97 2.25
N ARG A 432 31.32 9.00 2.06
CA ARG A 432 31.25 9.72 0.79
C ARG A 432 31.98 11.05 0.85
N ASP A 433 32.32 11.58 -0.32
CA ASP A 433 32.98 12.87 -0.46
C ASP A 433 32.16 14.01 0.18
N ALA A 434 32.87 14.92 0.85
CA ALA A 434 32.25 16.00 1.62
C ALA A 434 31.57 17.03 0.69
N GLU A 435 32.15 17.26 -0.48
CA GLU A 435 31.67 18.19 -1.51
C GLU A 435 30.29 17.78 -2.04
N ASP A 436 30.13 16.53 -2.46
CA ASP A 436 28.82 15.95 -2.82
C ASP A 436 27.78 16.13 -1.73
N ALA A 437 28.21 16.00 -0.48
CA ALA A 437 27.32 16.17 0.65
C ALA A 437 26.89 17.60 0.88
N MET A 438 27.76 18.56 0.57
CA MET A 438 27.45 19.99 0.62
C MET A 438 26.48 20.37 -0.50
N VAL A 439 26.74 19.94 -1.74
CA VAL A 439 25.85 20.16 -2.88
C VAL A 439 24.45 19.59 -2.60
N GLU A 440 24.37 18.38 -2.04
CA GLU A 440 23.07 17.81 -1.67
C GLU A 440 22.39 18.62 -0.55
N ASN A 441 23.13 19.19 0.40
CA ASN A 441 22.56 20.02 1.46
C ASN A 441 22.00 21.35 0.94
N GLU A 442 22.59 21.96 -0.08
CA GLU A 442 22.11 23.20 -0.69
C GLU A 442 20.73 23.03 -1.35
N THR A 443 20.48 21.86 -1.93
CA THR A 443 19.18 21.52 -2.54
C THR A 443 18.13 21.07 -1.51
N ARG A 444 18.55 20.72 -0.29
CA ARG A 444 17.67 20.23 0.76
C ARG A 444 16.99 21.40 1.49
N LYS A 445 15.68 21.28 1.66
CA LYS A 445 14.90 22.21 2.49
C LYS A 445 15.39 22.22 3.94
N TRP A 446 15.29 23.37 4.61
CA TRP A 446 15.77 23.62 5.98
C TRP A 446 15.31 22.60 7.04
N TYR A 447 14.13 22.01 6.85
CA TYR A 447 13.55 21.01 7.77
C TYR A 447 14.03 19.57 7.50
N ASN A 448 14.81 19.32 6.45
CA ASN A 448 15.43 18.03 6.21
C ASN A 448 16.77 17.96 6.96
N LEU A 449 17.03 16.82 7.61
CA LEU A 449 18.32 16.55 8.23
C LEU A 449 19.45 16.62 7.18
N ARG A 450 20.63 17.09 7.61
CA ARG A 450 21.84 17.13 6.79
C ARG A 450 22.14 15.79 6.14
N ALA A 451 22.68 15.85 4.93
CA ALA A 451 22.96 14.70 4.11
C ALA A 451 24.01 13.79 4.75
N MET A 452 23.82 12.48 4.61
CA MET A 452 24.60 11.50 5.37
C MET A 452 25.95 11.29 4.71
N THR A 453 27.03 11.40 5.48
CA THR A 453 28.40 11.23 4.96
C THR A 453 29.05 9.90 5.35
N LYS A 454 28.48 9.20 6.33
CA LYS A 454 29.07 8.02 6.97
C LYS A 454 28.09 6.86 6.89
N PHE A 455 28.57 5.69 6.47
CA PHE A 455 27.76 4.51 6.23
C PHE A 455 28.42 3.28 6.87
N GLY A 456 27.58 2.41 7.40
CA GLY A 456 27.92 1.15 8.05
C GLY A 456 27.14 0.03 7.37
N VAL A 457 27.76 -0.60 6.39
CA VAL A 457 27.22 -1.74 5.64
C VAL A 457 27.67 -3.02 6.32
N GLN A 458 26.76 -3.78 6.91
CA GLN A 458 27.12 -5.00 7.64
C GLN A 458 27.40 -6.14 6.68
N GLU A 459 28.39 -6.98 7.00
CA GLU A 459 28.57 -8.22 6.26
C GLU A 459 27.42 -9.18 6.57
N VAL A 460 26.73 -9.61 5.52
CA VAL A 460 25.74 -10.68 5.63
C VAL A 460 26.52 -11.99 5.55
N ARG A 461 26.85 -12.58 6.71
CA ARG A 461 27.36 -13.95 6.75
C ARG A 461 26.32 -14.87 6.13
N THR A 462 26.56 -15.32 4.90
CA THR A 462 25.90 -16.49 4.33
C THR A 462 26.51 -17.70 5.02
N ASP A 463 25.94 -18.07 6.17
CA ASP A 463 26.28 -19.35 6.81
C ASP A 463 26.05 -20.45 5.78
N LYS A 464 27.13 -21.12 5.35
CA LYS A 464 27.10 -22.31 4.50
C LYS A 464 26.52 -23.50 5.28
N LYS A 465 25.31 -23.38 5.85
CA LYS A 465 24.56 -24.53 6.33
C LYS A 465 23.82 -25.13 5.15
N LYS A 466 24.33 -26.27 4.66
CA LYS A 466 23.63 -27.21 3.77
C LYS A 466 22.35 -27.68 4.47
N VAL A 467 21.26 -26.94 4.30
CA VAL A 467 19.91 -27.46 4.56
C VAL A 467 19.16 -27.34 3.26
N LYS A 468 18.62 -28.47 2.78
CA LYS A 468 17.74 -28.56 1.60
C LYS A 468 16.45 -27.77 1.89
N ALA A 469 16.52 -26.45 1.77
CA ALA A 469 15.37 -25.56 1.83
C ALA A 469 15.06 -25.07 0.41
N LYS A 470 13.78 -25.23 0.04
CA LYS A 470 13.15 -24.80 -1.21
C LYS A 470 13.67 -23.41 -1.61
N LYS A 471 14.16 -23.29 -2.85
CA LYS A 471 14.77 -22.09 -3.44
C LYS A 471 13.80 -20.91 -3.38
N SER A 472 13.77 -20.20 -2.25
CA SER A 472 13.16 -18.88 -2.13
C SER A 472 13.85 -18.00 -3.16
N LYS A 473 13.10 -17.34 -4.03
CA LYS A 473 13.65 -16.33 -4.96
C LYS A 473 14.35 -15.28 -4.10
N ASP A 474 15.67 -15.34 -4.04
CA ASP A 474 16.47 -14.28 -3.43
C ASP A 474 16.23 -13.03 -4.27
N LEU A 475 15.47 -12.08 -3.73
CA LEU A 475 15.11 -10.84 -4.42
C LEU A 475 16.27 -9.83 -4.44
N THR A 476 17.39 -10.19 -3.82
CA THR A 476 18.61 -9.37 -3.71
C THR A 476 19.66 -9.94 -4.65
N GLU A 477 20.17 -9.14 -5.59
CA GLU A 477 21.29 -9.54 -6.45
C GLU A 477 22.61 -9.25 -5.70
N ALA A 478 22.84 -10.00 -4.61
CA ALA A 478 23.91 -9.75 -3.64
C ALA A 478 25.33 -9.76 -4.24
N TRP A 479 25.54 -10.59 -5.28
CA TRP A 479 26.82 -10.67 -6.00
C TRP A 479 27.22 -9.33 -6.65
N ILE A 480 26.26 -8.46 -6.97
CA ILE A 480 26.53 -7.13 -7.53
C ILE A 480 27.17 -6.23 -6.48
N TRP A 481 26.74 -6.34 -5.22
CA TRP A 481 27.34 -5.59 -4.12
C TRP A 481 28.78 -6.04 -3.87
N ASP A 482 29.06 -7.35 -3.95
CA ASP A 482 30.43 -7.86 -3.82
C ASP A 482 31.35 -7.35 -4.95
N ALA A 483 30.89 -7.40 -6.21
CA ALA A 483 31.64 -6.86 -7.34
C ALA A 483 31.88 -5.34 -7.24
N LEU A 484 30.90 -4.60 -6.70
CA LEU A 484 31.01 -3.16 -6.48
C LEU A 484 32.01 -2.83 -5.36
N LYS A 485 31.98 -3.59 -4.26
CA LYS A 485 32.93 -3.47 -3.14
C LYS A 485 34.37 -3.66 -3.62
N ASP A 486 34.64 -4.71 -4.40
CA ASP A 486 35.97 -4.95 -4.97
C ASP A 486 36.45 -3.77 -5.84
N LYS A 487 35.55 -3.17 -6.64
CA LYS A 487 35.88 -1.98 -7.45
C LYS A 487 36.09 -0.73 -6.60
N ILE A 488 35.34 -0.55 -5.51
CA ILE A 488 35.54 0.54 -4.55
C ILE A 488 36.92 0.41 -3.90
N GLU A 489 37.28 -0.78 -3.44
CA GLU A 489 38.57 -1.06 -2.79
C GLU A 489 39.74 -0.88 -3.75
N LYS A 490 39.64 -1.40 -4.99
CA LYS A 490 40.67 -1.20 -6.02
C LYS A 490 40.88 0.29 -6.35
N ARG A 491 39.81 1.08 -6.48
CA ARG A 491 39.92 2.52 -6.73
C ARG A 491 40.53 3.27 -5.54
N ALA A 492 40.17 2.88 -4.32
CA ALA A 492 40.74 3.45 -3.12
C ALA A 492 42.27 3.19 -3.06
N ALA A 493 42.71 1.96 -3.35
CA ALA A 493 44.13 1.61 -3.41
C ALA A 493 44.90 2.42 -4.48
N VAL A 494 44.32 2.59 -5.68
CA VAL A 494 44.94 3.39 -6.75
C VAL A 494 45.07 4.86 -6.36
N ASN A 495 44.05 5.44 -5.72
CA ASN A 495 44.09 6.84 -5.28
C ASN A 495 45.07 7.06 -4.12
N SER A 496 45.22 6.09 -3.21
CA SER A 496 46.24 6.13 -2.16
C SER A 496 47.66 6.13 -2.72
N ASN A 497 47.91 5.35 -3.79
CA ASN A 497 49.23 5.30 -4.44
C ASN A 497 49.58 6.54 -5.28
N LYS A 498 48.61 7.40 -5.60
CA LYS A 498 48.84 8.68 -6.31
C LYS A 498 49.07 9.87 -5.36
N ALA A 499 48.82 9.68 -4.06
CA ALA A 499 48.95 10.71 -3.02
C ALA A 499 50.25 10.58 -2.20
N LEU A 500 51.04 9.54 -2.47
CA LEU A 500 52.45 9.37 -2.12
C LEU A 500 53.29 9.75 -3.34
#